data_AF-S1SMS7-F1
#
_entry.id   AF-S1SMS7-F1
#
_cell.length_a   1.000
_cell.length_b   1.000
_cell.length_c   1.000
_cell.angle_alpha   90.00
_cell.angle_beta   90.00
_cell.angle_gamma   90.00
#
_symmetry.space_group_name_H-M   'P 1'
#
loop_
_entity.id
_entity.type
_entity.pdbx_description
1 polymer ?
#
loop_
_entity_poly.entity_id
_entity_poly.type
_entity_poly.pdbx_seq_one_letter_code
_entity_poly.pdbx_strand_id
1 'polypeptide(L)'
;MRYGIDFSPADWGPKIDVVGFCFLDLASSYEPPDSLVKWLLGGDKKLIYIGFGSLPVQEPERMTQIIVQALEKTGQRGIINKGWGGLGNLAEQKDFVYLLDNCAHDWLFSRCMAVVRHGRAGTTAAGLKAL
;
A
#
# COMPACT_ATOMS: atom_id res chain seq x y z
N MET A 1 -13.95 30.58 -14.23
CA MET A 1 -14.58 29.57 -13.35
C MET A 1 -13.43 28.88 -12.61
N ARG A 2 -13.22 29.23 -11.33
CA ARG A 2 -12.15 28.62 -10.51
C ARG A 2 -12.70 27.29 -9.96
N TYR A 3 -12.15 26.17 -10.41
CA TYR A 3 -12.37 24.86 -9.78
C TYR A 3 -11.36 24.61 -8.64
N GLY A 4 -10.90 25.70 -7.99
CA GLY A 4 -9.96 25.63 -6.87
C GLY A 4 -10.70 25.36 -5.58
N ILE A 5 -10.25 24.36 -4.85
CA ILE A 5 -10.69 24.07 -3.48
C ILE A 5 -10.21 25.25 -2.60
N ASP A 6 -11.14 26.03 -2.03
CA ASP A 6 -10.87 27.28 -1.27
C ASP A 6 -10.34 27.01 0.14
N PHE A 7 -9.20 26.30 0.23
CA PHE A 7 -8.49 25.99 1.48
C PHE A 7 -7.02 26.47 1.44
N SER A 8 -6.63 27.30 0.45
CA SER A 8 -5.26 27.82 0.38
C SER A 8 -4.97 28.72 1.58
N PRO A 9 -3.87 28.50 2.33
CA PRO A 9 -3.47 29.36 3.43
C PRO A 9 -3.39 30.84 3.03
N ALA A 10 -3.77 31.72 3.95
CA ALA A 10 -3.86 33.17 3.69
C ALA A 10 -2.50 33.83 3.37
N ASP A 11 -1.39 33.18 3.70
CA ASP A 11 -0.02 33.60 3.42
C ASP A 11 0.49 33.16 2.03
N TRP A 12 -0.31 32.43 1.25
CA TRP A 12 0.07 32.00 -0.10
C TRP A 12 -0.14 33.11 -1.14
N GLY A 13 0.85 33.31 -2.00
CA GLY A 13 0.78 34.32 -3.07
C GLY A 13 -0.21 33.95 -4.18
N PRO A 14 -0.65 34.92 -5.01
CA PRO A 14 -1.72 34.74 -5.99
C PRO A 14 -1.38 33.81 -7.18
N LYS A 15 -0.15 33.28 -7.23
CA LYS A 15 0.34 32.36 -8.26
C LYS A 15 0.48 30.92 -7.76
N ILE A 16 0.05 30.65 -6.52
CA ILE A 16 0.10 29.31 -5.90
C ILE A 16 -1.33 28.80 -5.78
N ASP A 17 -1.55 27.55 -6.16
CA ASP A 17 -2.88 26.91 -6.13
C ASP A 17 -2.78 25.47 -5.61
N VAL A 18 -3.86 24.97 -4.99
CA VAL A 18 -3.99 23.58 -4.53
C VAL A 18 -4.82 22.82 -5.55
N VAL A 19 -4.15 22.11 -6.46
CA VAL A 19 -4.80 21.41 -7.59
C VAL A 19 -5.24 19.98 -7.27
N GLY A 20 -5.06 19.52 -6.03
CA GLY A 20 -5.32 18.14 -5.61
C GLY A 20 -4.25 17.15 -6.06
N PHE A 21 -4.58 15.86 -6.01
CA PHE A 21 -3.66 14.78 -6.39
C PHE A 21 -3.84 14.35 -7.85
N CYS A 22 -2.73 14.07 -8.53
CA CYS A 22 -2.74 13.41 -9.83
C CYS A 22 -2.87 11.90 -9.65
N PHE A 23 -4.01 11.33 -10.05
CA PHE A 23 -4.22 9.89 -10.03
C PHE A 23 -3.95 9.28 -11.40
N LEU A 24 -3.31 8.11 -11.40
CA LEU A 24 -3.22 7.24 -12.57
C LEU A 24 -4.20 6.09 -12.35
N ASP A 25 -5.15 5.90 -13.26
CA ASP A 25 -6.10 4.79 -13.20
C ASP A 25 -5.46 3.55 -13.85
N LEU A 26 -4.50 2.96 -13.15
CA LEU A 26 -3.74 1.79 -13.62
C LEU A 26 -4.55 0.50 -13.48
N ALA A 27 -5.54 0.48 -12.59
CA ALA A 27 -6.39 -0.68 -12.32
C ALA A 27 -7.14 -1.18 -13.56
N SER A 28 -7.51 -0.31 -14.51
CA SER A 28 -8.29 -0.70 -15.68
C SER A 28 -7.54 -1.60 -16.66
N SER A 29 -6.21 -1.54 -16.67
CA SER A 29 -5.35 -2.36 -17.54
C SER A 29 -4.43 -3.30 -16.76
N TYR A 30 -4.63 -3.42 -15.45
CA TYR A 30 -3.80 -4.27 -14.61
C TYR A 30 -4.34 -5.69 -14.56
N GLU A 31 -3.51 -6.64 -15.00
CA GLU A 31 -3.77 -8.07 -14.89
C GLU A 31 -3.00 -8.63 -13.67
N PRO A 32 -3.68 -8.96 -12.56
CA PRO A 32 -3.03 -9.55 -11.41
C PRO A 32 -2.60 -10.99 -11.71
N PRO A 33 -1.47 -11.47 -11.16
CA PRO A 33 -1.07 -12.86 -11.31
C PRO A 33 -2.07 -13.80 -10.62
N ASP A 34 -2.33 -14.95 -11.23
CA ASP A 34 -3.28 -15.96 -10.72
C ASP A 34 -3.01 -16.37 -9.27
N SER A 35 -1.73 -16.41 -8.87
CA SER A 35 -1.34 -16.72 -7.50
C SER A 35 -1.87 -15.70 -6.49
N LEU A 36 -1.85 -14.42 -6.84
CA LEU A 36 -2.39 -13.34 -6.00
C LEU A 36 -3.91 -13.45 -5.94
N VAL A 37 -4.57 -13.67 -7.07
CA VAL A 37 -6.03 -13.81 -7.14
C VAL A 37 -6.50 -15.01 -6.31
N LYS A 38 -5.87 -16.18 -6.47
CA LYS A 38 -6.20 -17.39 -5.70
C LYS A 38 -5.99 -17.19 -4.21
N TRP A 39 -4.88 -16.55 -3.82
CA TRP A 39 -4.62 -16.27 -2.41
C TRP A 39 -5.65 -15.29 -1.83
N LEU A 40 -6.05 -14.25 -2.58
CA LEU A 40 -7.09 -13.32 -2.15
C LEU A 40 -8.44 -14.02 -1.95
N LEU A 41 -8.84 -14.89 -2.87
CA LEU A 41 -10.09 -15.66 -2.79
C LEU A 41 -10.08 -16.72 -1.68
N GLY A 42 -8.90 -17.26 -1.35
CA GLY A 42 -8.73 -18.34 -0.38
C GLY A 42 -8.87 -17.95 1.09
N GLY A 43 -9.26 -16.71 1.41
CA GLY A 43 -9.52 -16.36 2.79
C GLY A 43 -10.57 -15.28 2.99
N ASP A 44 -11.24 -15.46 4.10
CA ASP A 44 -12.43 -14.78 4.63
C ASP A 44 -12.07 -13.60 5.55
N LYS A 45 -10.81 -13.49 5.96
CA LYS A 45 -10.33 -12.43 6.85
C LYS A 45 -9.92 -11.15 6.12
N LYS A 46 -10.06 -10.04 6.84
CA LYS A 46 -9.68 -8.68 6.42
C LYS A 46 -8.19 -8.61 6.09
N LEU A 47 -7.89 -8.03 4.92
CA LEU A 47 -6.56 -7.95 4.34
C LEU A 47 -5.84 -6.66 4.73
N ILE A 48 -4.58 -6.75 5.14
CA ILE A 48 -3.71 -5.59 5.39
C ILE A 48 -2.58 -5.57 4.37
N TYR A 49 -2.39 -4.45 3.68
CA TYR A 49 -1.20 -4.23 2.87
C TYR A 49 -0.10 -3.57 3.71
N ILE A 50 1.14 -4.05 3.60
CA ILE A 50 2.31 -3.45 4.22
C ILE A 50 3.41 -3.27 3.16
N GLY A 51 3.89 -2.04 2.98
CA GLY A 51 5.00 -1.77 2.07
C GLY A 51 5.58 -0.36 2.23
N PHE A 52 6.91 -0.27 2.29
CA PHE A 52 7.64 1.00 2.44
C PHE A 52 8.26 1.52 1.13
N GLY A 53 7.87 0.91 0.00
CA GLY A 53 8.30 1.31 -1.34
C GLY A 53 9.81 1.21 -1.53
N SER A 54 10.41 2.26 -2.09
CA SER A 54 11.83 2.31 -2.45
C SER A 54 12.74 2.81 -1.32
N LEU A 55 12.25 2.91 -0.08
CA LEU A 55 13.10 3.33 1.03
C LEU A 55 14.00 2.18 1.48
N PRO A 56 15.31 2.42 1.70
CA PRO A 56 16.17 1.45 2.33
C PRO A 56 15.70 1.23 3.77
N VAL A 57 15.41 -0.03 4.11
CA VAL A 57 15.07 -0.45 5.47
C VAL A 57 16.37 -0.93 6.12
N GLN A 58 16.72 -0.40 7.31
CA GLN A 58 18.01 -0.71 7.95
C GLN A 58 18.12 -2.16 8.40
N GLU A 59 17.04 -2.76 8.91
CA GLU A 59 16.98 -4.16 9.36
C GLU A 59 15.78 -4.87 8.72
N PRO A 60 15.84 -5.23 7.42
CA PRO A 60 14.68 -5.73 6.69
C PRO A 60 14.17 -7.08 7.19
N GLU A 61 15.05 -7.96 7.65
CA GLU A 61 14.69 -9.24 8.27
C GLU A 61 13.92 -8.99 9.57
N ARG A 62 14.45 -8.12 10.45
CA ARG A 62 13.80 -7.78 11.72
C ARG A 62 12.45 -7.12 11.49
N MET A 63 12.36 -6.19 10.53
CA MET A 63 11.10 -5.55 10.15
C MET A 63 10.09 -6.58 9.65
N THR A 64 10.53 -7.51 8.79
CA THR A 64 9.69 -8.59 8.28
C THR A 64 9.17 -9.47 9.43
N GLN A 65 10.03 -9.85 10.38
CA GLN A 65 9.63 -10.62 11.57
C GLN A 65 8.58 -9.87 12.40
N ILE A 66 8.77 -8.57 12.64
CA ILE A 66 7.79 -7.75 13.37
C ILE A 66 6.44 -7.74 12.64
N ILE A 67 6.44 -7.57 11.32
CA ILE A 67 5.21 -7.58 10.52
C ILE A 67 4.49 -8.93 10.63
N VAL A 68 5.21 -10.04 10.46
CA VAL A 68 4.60 -11.38 10.57
C VAL A 68 4.05 -11.64 11.97
N GLN A 69 4.80 -11.29 13.02
CA GLN A 69 4.34 -11.43 14.41
C GLN A 69 3.10 -10.57 14.68
N ALA A 70 3.01 -9.36 14.12
CA ALA A 70 1.85 -8.50 14.27
C ALA A 70 0.60 -9.09 13.58
N LEU A 71 0.77 -9.63 12.36
CA LEU A 71 -0.31 -10.31 11.63
C LEU A 71 -0.80 -11.55 12.40
N GLU A 72 0.12 -12.34 12.93
CA GLU A 72 -0.19 -13.51 13.75
C GLU A 72 -0.96 -13.14 15.03
N LYS A 73 -0.45 -12.17 15.80
CA LYS A 73 -1.09 -11.70 17.05
C LYS A 73 -2.47 -11.10 16.82
N THR A 74 -2.69 -10.47 15.68
CA THR A 74 -3.98 -9.88 15.32
C THR A 74 -4.92 -10.88 14.62
N GLY A 75 -4.40 -12.05 14.26
CA GLY A 75 -5.13 -13.06 13.48
C GLY A 75 -5.47 -12.61 12.06
N GLN A 76 -4.80 -11.58 11.54
CA GLN A 76 -5.08 -10.97 10.24
C GLN A 76 -4.22 -11.56 9.13
N ARG A 77 -4.70 -11.41 7.90
CA ARG A 77 -3.94 -11.77 6.69
C ARG A 77 -3.28 -10.52 6.13
N GLY A 78 -2.06 -10.68 5.61
CA GLY A 78 -1.27 -9.56 5.13
C GLY A 78 -0.57 -9.80 3.80
N ILE A 79 -0.50 -8.75 2.99
CA ILE A 79 0.42 -8.67 1.85
C ILE A 79 1.63 -7.87 2.30
N ILE A 80 2.82 -8.44 2.13
CA ILE A 80 4.09 -7.74 2.30
C ILE A 80 4.63 -7.44 0.91
N ASN A 81 4.66 -6.16 0.56
CA ASN A 81 5.37 -5.71 -0.63
C ASN A 81 6.88 -5.66 -0.31
N LYS A 82 7.66 -6.51 -0.99
CA LYS A 82 9.11 -6.61 -0.80
C LYS A 82 9.82 -5.28 -1.03
N GLY A 83 9.34 -4.54 -2.05
CA GLY A 83 9.90 -3.28 -2.49
C GLY A 83 11.41 -3.38 -2.77
N TRP A 84 12.09 -2.23 -2.74
CA TRP A 84 13.56 -2.19 -2.80
C TRP A 84 14.21 -2.31 -1.43
N GLY A 85 13.38 -2.29 -0.37
CA GLY A 85 13.82 -2.38 1.01
C GLY A 85 14.11 -3.81 1.48
N GLY A 86 13.96 -4.84 0.63
CA GLY A 86 14.32 -6.22 0.96
C GLY A 86 13.38 -6.91 1.94
N LEU A 87 12.14 -6.43 2.10
CA LEU A 87 11.17 -7.09 2.98
C LEU A 87 10.77 -8.46 2.44
N GLY A 88 10.29 -9.32 3.34
CA GLY A 88 9.69 -10.61 2.97
C GLY A 88 10.68 -11.77 2.92
N ASN A 89 11.91 -11.58 3.39
CA ASN A 89 12.81 -12.72 3.62
C ASN A 89 12.33 -13.51 4.85
N LEU A 90 11.66 -14.63 4.59
CA LEU A 90 11.08 -15.50 5.62
C LEU A 90 11.74 -16.88 5.57
N ALA A 91 12.13 -17.40 6.74
CA ALA A 91 12.66 -18.76 6.86
C ALA A 91 11.60 -19.83 6.52
N GLU A 92 10.34 -19.54 6.83
CA GLU A 92 9.19 -20.39 6.52
C GLU A 92 8.06 -19.55 5.96
N GLN A 93 7.41 -20.05 4.90
CA GLN A 93 6.22 -19.42 4.36
C GLN A 93 5.04 -19.59 5.33
N LYS A 94 4.28 -18.51 5.55
CA LYS A 94 3.08 -18.51 6.39
C LYS A 94 1.85 -18.29 5.50
N ASP A 95 0.81 -19.10 5.65
CA ASP A 95 -0.37 -19.05 4.78
C ASP A 95 -1.13 -17.71 4.83
N PHE A 96 -1.04 -17.01 5.98
CA PHE A 96 -1.63 -15.69 6.18
C PHE A 96 -0.78 -14.55 5.63
N VAL A 97 0.39 -14.83 5.02
CA VAL A 97 1.27 -13.83 4.41
C VAL A 97 1.44 -14.12 2.91
N TYR A 98 1.19 -13.10 2.09
CA TYR A 98 1.54 -13.13 0.67
C TYR A 98 2.67 -12.15 0.40
N LEU A 99 3.75 -12.64 -0.22
CA LEU A 99 4.88 -11.81 -0.63
C LEU A 99 4.64 -11.28 -2.04
N LEU A 100 4.62 -9.96 -2.17
CA LEU A 100 4.31 -9.27 -3.41
C LEU A 100 5.52 -8.47 -3.88
N ASP A 101 5.81 -8.51 -5.18
CA ASP A 101 6.83 -7.64 -5.77
C ASP A 101 6.22 -6.30 -6.20
N ASN A 102 5.53 -6.26 -7.34
CA ASN A 102 4.88 -5.03 -7.83
C ASN A 102 3.41 -5.27 -8.19
N CYS A 103 2.56 -4.29 -7.91
CA CYS A 103 1.13 -4.32 -8.17
C CYS A 103 0.58 -2.91 -8.36
N ALA A 104 -0.49 -2.78 -9.15
CA ALA A 104 -1.25 -1.53 -9.24
C ALA A 104 -1.91 -1.25 -7.88
N HIS A 105 -1.45 -0.20 -7.18
CA HIS A 105 -1.90 0.10 -5.82
C HIS A 105 -3.38 0.51 -5.76
N ASP A 106 -3.89 1.20 -6.78
CA ASP A 106 -5.32 1.53 -6.91
C ASP A 106 -6.19 0.26 -7.00
N TRP A 107 -5.71 -0.76 -7.73
CA TRP A 107 -6.35 -2.07 -7.77
C TRP A 107 -6.26 -2.79 -6.43
N LEU A 108 -5.09 -2.84 -5.80
CA LEU A 108 -4.91 -3.62 -4.58
C LEU A 108 -5.55 -2.97 -3.35
N PHE A 109 -5.38 -1.66 -3.18
CA PHE A 109 -5.80 -0.97 -1.95
C PHE A 109 -7.32 -0.96 -1.77
N SER A 110 -8.09 -0.95 -2.87
CA SER A 110 -9.55 -1.10 -2.83
C SER A 110 -10.04 -2.44 -2.27
N ARG A 111 -9.13 -3.42 -2.10
CA ARG A 111 -9.40 -4.74 -1.53
C ARG A 111 -8.82 -4.91 -0.12
N CYS A 112 -8.14 -3.87 0.39
CA CYS A 112 -7.53 -3.87 1.70
C CYS A 112 -8.44 -3.19 2.72
N MET A 113 -8.39 -3.68 3.96
CA MET A 113 -8.94 -2.97 5.12
C MET A 113 -8.02 -1.83 5.57
N ALA A 114 -6.71 -2.04 5.46
CA ALA A 114 -5.72 -1.08 5.92
C ALA A 114 -4.45 -1.16 5.05
N VAL A 115 -3.76 -0.03 4.98
CA VAL A 115 -2.51 0.15 4.23
C VAL A 115 -1.47 0.76 5.16
N VAL A 116 -0.41 0.01 5.46
CA VAL A 116 0.76 0.46 6.23
C VAL A 116 1.89 0.80 5.27
N ARG A 117 2.38 2.03 5.32
CA ARG A 117 3.36 2.55 4.38
C ARG A 117 4.14 3.76 4.90
N HIS A 118 5.17 4.19 4.18
CA HIS A 118 6.11 5.23 4.60
C HIS A 118 5.70 6.70 4.36
N GLY A 119 4.51 6.97 3.84
CA GLY A 119 3.96 8.35 3.83
C GLY A 119 4.35 9.29 2.66
N ARG A 120 5.12 8.88 1.65
CA ARG A 120 5.24 9.64 0.36
C ARG A 120 3.89 10.06 -0.24
N ALA A 121 3.78 11.29 -0.74
CA ALA A 121 2.53 11.90 -1.20
C ALA A 121 1.67 11.02 -2.12
N GLY A 122 2.23 10.46 -3.21
CA GLY A 122 1.45 9.71 -4.21
C GLY A 122 0.78 8.44 -3.67
N THR A 123 1.48 7.65 -2.86
CA THR A 123 0.88 6.45 -2.24
C THR A 123 0.02 6.79 -1.01
N THR A 124 0.12 8.00 -0.45
CA THR A 124 -0.83 8.50 0.57
C THR A 124 -2.15 8.81 -0.10
N ALA A 125 -2.10 9.55 -1.22
CA ALA A 125 -3.26 9.86 -2.04
C ALA A 125 -3.98 8.60 -2.51
N ALA A 126 -3.24 7.59 -3.00
CA ALA A 126 -3.82 6.31 -3.40
C ALA A 126 -4.54 5.60 -2.24
N GLY A 127 -3.96 5.60 -1.03
CA GLY A 127 -4.61 5.05 0.15
C GLY A 127 -5.88 5.82 0.53
N LEU A 128 -5.82 7.15 0.58
CA LEU A 128 -6.97 8.01 0.89
C LEU A 128 -8.11 7.92 -0.15
N LYS A 129 -7.79 7.63 -1.42
CA LYS A 129 -8.79 7.41 -2.48
C LYS A 129 -9.48 6.05 -2.34
N ALA A 130 -8.79 5.04 -1.82
CA ALA A 130 -9.21 3.65 -1.88
C ALA A 130 -9.84 3.11 -0.59
N LEU A 131 -9.55 3.72 0.56
CA LEU A 131 -10.05 3.37 1.90
C LEU A 131 -11.12 4.36 2.36
#